data_AF-A0AAD8YL79-F1
#
_entry.id   AF-A0AAD8YL79-F1
#
_cell.length_a   1.000
_cell.length_b   1.000
_cell.length_c   1.000
_cell.angle_alpha   90.00
_cell.angle_beta   90.00
_cell.angle_gamma   90.00
#
_symmetry.space_group_name_H-M   'P 1'
#
loop_
_entity.id
_entity.type
_entity.pdbx_description
1 polymer ?
#
loop_
_entity_poly.entity_id
_entity_poly.type
_entity_poly.pdbx_seq_one_letter_code
_entity_poly.pdbx_strand_id
1 'polypeptide(L)'
;MGRYCSECDEWCSNSQFSSNQWRKGDGCSRCKSCVGGGINFQCGECYRQFNSQNELNMHMQVHRPRNVACPICGEQRFRSGANAVQHVESGYCTGCRGQDNARQQIYEFALRQSGMQQFLTGTPMLTNGGHYDSIPDFPYQCRECAKSFRQMSQLLQHQDQKHNRYTHRIGY
;
A
#
# COMPACT_ATOMS: atom_id res chain seq x y z
N MET A 1 -23.37 30.36 25.05
CA MET A 1 -21.90 30.33 24.97
C MET A 1 -21.46 30.18 23.52
N GLY A 2 -20.55 31.05 23.07
CA GLY A 2 -19.95 31.06 21.73
C GLY A 2 -18.55 31.69 21.81
N ARG A 3 -17.78 31.62 20.72
CA ARG A 3 -16.46 32.23 20.59
C ARG A 3 -16.10 32.51 19.13
N TYR A 4 -15.12 33.38 18.90
CA TYR A 4 -14.60 33.67 17.56
C TYR A 4 -13.76 32.50 17.02
N CYS A 5 -13.93 32.20 15.73
CA CYS A 5 -13.13 31.22 15.01
C CYS A 5 -11.75 31.79 14.66
N SER A 6 -10.67 31.08 14.97
CA SER A 6 -9.30 31.56 14.73
C SER A 6 -8.88 31.64 13.25
N GLU A 7 -9.76 31.28 12.31
CA GLU A 7 -9.44 31.18 10.88
C GLU A 7 -10.33 32.07 10.01
N CYS A 8 -11.64 32.10 10.27
CA CYS A 8 -12.57 33.01 9.59
C CYS A 8 -12.92 34.27 10.39
N ASP A 9 -12.45 34.38 11.64
CA ASP A 9 -12.73 35.48 12.57
C ASP A 9 -14.23 35.76 12.81
N GLU A 10 -15.09 34.78 12.51
CA GLU A 10 -16.54 34.88 12.74
C GLU A 10 -16.92 34.39 14.14
N TRP A 11 -17.95 35.01 14.72
CA TRP A 11 -18.56 34.56 15.97
C TRP A 11 -19.38 33.28 15.76
N CYS A 12 -18.89 32.16 16.30
CA CYS A 12 -19.55 30.87 16.20
C CYS A 12 -20.12 30.42 17.55
N SER A 13 -21.27 29.77 17.54
CA SER A 13 -21.84 29.15 18.74
C SER A 13 -21.17 27.79 19.03
N ASN A 14 -21.25 27.29 20.26
CA ASN A 14 -20.61 26.02 20.66
C ASN A 14 -20.97 24.83 19.74
N SER A 15 -22.22 24.75 19.24
CA SER A 15 -22.66 23.70 18.32
C SER A 15 -21.98 23.74 16.95
N GLN A 16 -21.38 24.88 16.58
CA GLN A 16 -20.61 25.07 15.35
C GLN A 16 -19.13 24.70 15.52
N PHE A 17 -18.68 24.31 16.72
CA PHE A 17 -17.38 23.70 16.96
C PHE A 17 -17.53 22.18 17.11
N SER A 18 -16.54 21.41 16.70
CA SER A 18 -16.46 20.02 17.17
C SER A 18 -15.98 19.99 18.62
N SER A 19 -16.34 18.96 19.39
CA SER A 19 -15.93 18.83 20.79
C SER A 19 -14.41 18.93 20.97
N ASN A 20 -13.65 18.46 19.98
CA ASN A 20 -12.19 18.54 19.98
C ASN A 20 -11.66 19.95 19.70
N GLN A 21 -12.37 20.77 18.90
CA GLN A 21 -11.97 22.16 18.70
C GLN A 21 -12.41 23.06 19.85
N TRP A 22 -13.61 22.86 20.41
CA TRP A 22 -14.11 23.66 21.54
C TRP A 22 -13.21 23.56 22.78
N ARG A 23 -12.60 22.39 23.01
CA ARG A 23 -11.64 22.16 24.10
C ARG A 23 -10.35 22.98 23.98
N LYS A 24 -10.00 23.49 22.80
CA LYS A 24 -8.74 24.22 22.59
C LYS A 24 -8.71 25.61 23.19
N GLY A 25 -9.85 26.17 23.60
CA GLY A 25 -9.87 27.52 24.17
C GLY A 25 -9.97 28.62 23.10
N ASP A 26 -10.16 29.85 23.56
CA ASP A 26 -10.26 31.04 22.71
C ASP A 26 -8.95 31.31 21.95
N GLY A 27 -9.05 31.79 20.71
CA GLY A 27 -7.89 32.10 19.84
C GLY A 27 -7.30 30.91 19.07
N CYS A 28 -7.60 29.66 19.46
CA CYS A 28 -7.09 28.45 18.79
C CYS A 28 -8.19 27.49 18.29
N SER A 29 -9.46 27.84 18.51
CA SER A 29 -10.62 27.04 18.15
C SER A 29 -11.09 27.37 16.73
N ARG A 30 -11.33 26.34 15.92
CA ARG A 30 -11.82 26.47 14.55
C ARG A 30 -13.24 25.90 14.40
N CYS A 31 -14.11 26.60 13.67
CA CYS A 31 -15.48 26.15 13.42
C CYS A 31 -15.50 24.92 12.49
N LYS A 32 -16.58 24.14 12.50
CA LYS A 32 -16.74 22.93 11.67
C LYS A 32 -16.55 23.22 10.18
N SER A 33 -16.98 24.40 9.72
CA SER A 33 -16.81 24.84 8.33
C SER A 33 -15.36 25.16 7.97
N CYS A 34 -14.55 25.71 8.88
CA CYS A 34 -13.12 25.91 8.64
C CYS A 34 -12.31 24.62 8.80
N VAL A 35 -12.74 23.72 9.71
CA VAL A 35 -12.10 22.41 9.89
C VAL A 35 -12.40 21.46 8.73
N GLY A 36 -13.60 21.54 8.15
CA GLY A 36 -14.06 20.69 7.05
C GLY A 36 -14.15 21.40 5.68
N GLY A 37 -13.81 22.68 5.60
CA GLY A 37 -13.82 23.49 4.36
C GLY A 37 -12.48 23.50 3.63
N GLY A 38 -11.55 22.62 4.01
CA GLY A 38 -10.38 22.36 3.20
C GLY A 38 -10.80 21.66 1.91
N ILE A 39 -10.54 22.31 0.77
CA ILE A 39 -10.58 21.80 -0.61
C ILE A 39 -10.95 20.30 -0.68
N ASN A 40 -12.20 19.99 -1.04
CA ASN A 40 -12.57 18.59 -1.31
C ASN A 40 -11.77 18.10 -2.53
N PHE A 41 -10.98 17.05 -2.34
CA PHE A 41 -10.19 16.48 -3.42
C PHE A 41 -11.08 15.50 -4.19
N GLN A 42 -11.44 15.86 -5.42
CA GLN A 42 -12.37 15.08 -6.24
C GLN A 42 -11.63 14.29 -7.33
N CYS A 43 -12.01 13.03 -7.51
CA CYS A 43 -11.52 12.22 -8.62
C CYS A 43 -12.14 12.69 -9.95
N GLY A 44 -11.32 13.00 -10.95
CA GLY A 44 -11.80 13.42 -12.28
C GLY A 44 -12.47 12.32 -13.10
N GLU A 45 -12.29 11.05 -12.74
CA GLU A 45 -12.81 9.89 -13.49
C GLU A 45 -14.16 9.40 -12.95
N CYS A 46 -14.28 9.29 -11.62
CA CYS A 46 -15.50 8.79 -10.97
C CYS A 46 -16.18 9.80 -10.03
N TYR A 47 -15.67 11.04 -9.96
CA TYR A 47 -16.25 12.15 -9.21
C TYR A 47 -16.39 11.93 -7.71
N ARG A 48 -15.79 10.88 -7.15
CA ARG A 48 -15.72 10.64 -5.71
C ARG A 48 -14.92 11.73 -5.01
N GLN A 49 -15.40 12.12 -3.83
CA GLN A 49 -14.79 13.15 -2.99
C GLN A 49 -13.97 12.49 -1.87
N PHE A 50 -12.82 13.10 -1.59
CA PHE A 50 -11.87 12.68 -0.58
C PHE A 50 -11.51 13.86 0.31
N ASN A 51 -11.25 13.57 1.59
CA ASN A 51 -10.97 14.58 2.60
C ASN A 51 -9.49 15.02 2.61
N SER A 52 -8.66 14.38 1.78
CA SER A 52 -7.25 14.73 1.62
C SER A 52 -6.70 14.36 0.24
N GLN A 53 -5.67 15.10 -0.21
CA GLN A 53 -4.98 14.81 -1.46
C GLN A 53 -4.35 13.42 -1.45
N ASN A 54 -3.85 12.96 -0.29
CA ASN A 54 -3.26 11.62 -0.15
C ASN A 54 -4.30 10.51 -0.39
N GLU A 55 -5.51 10.66 0.14
CA GLU A 55 -6.60 9.72 -0.11
C GLU A 55 -7.02 9.70 -1.58
N LEU A 56 -7.10 10.88 -2.22
CA LEU A 56 -7.35 10.96 -3.65
C LEU A 56 -6.24 10.27 -4.46
N ASN A 57 -4.97 10.54 -4.14
CA ASN A 57 -3.82 9.92 -4.82
C ASN A 57 -3.82 8.39 -4.67
N MET A 58 -4.15 7.89 -3.48
CA MET A 58 -4.31 6.45 -3.25
C MET A 58 -5.52 5.89 -4.00
N HIS A 59 -6.62 6.63 -4.10
CA HIS A 59 -7.79 6.22 -4.87
C HIS A 59 -7.52 6.12 -6.37
N MET A 60 -6.68 6.99 -6.94
CA MET A 60 -6.33 6.95 -8.37
C MET A 60 -5.70 5.61 -8.80
N GLN A 61 -5.20 4.80 -7.86
CA GLN A 61 -4.76 3.42 -8.11
C GLN A 61 -5.88 2.54 -8.71
N VAL A 62 -7.13 2.80 -8.38
CA VAL A 62 -8.30 2.05 -8.87
C VAL A 62 -8.56 2.28 -10.36
N HIS A 63 -8.21 3.46 -10.86
CA HIS A 63 -8.39 3.83 -12.27
C HIS A 63 -7.26 3.32 -13.17
N ARG A 64 -6.18 2.77 -12.62
CA ARG A 64 -5.04 2.29 -13.40
C ARG A 64 -5.43 1.13 -14.33
N PRO A 65 -5.03 1.14 -15.61
CA PRO A 65 -5.31 0.04 -16.51
C PRO A 65 -4.72 -1.28 -15.99
N ARG A 66 -5.38 -2.40 -16.30
CA ARG A 66 -4.92 -3.75 -15.92
C ARG A 66 -3.89 -4.25 -16.93
N ASN A 67 -2.69 -3.69 -16.89
CA ASN A 67 -1.61 -3.98 -17.83
C ASN A 67 -0.44 -4.76 -17.22
N VAL A 68 -0.54 -5.17 -15.95
CA VAL A 68 0.51 -5.96 -15.29
C VAL A 68 0.24 -7.44 -15.53
N ALA A 69 1.22 -8.13 -16.12
CA ALA A 69 1.21 -9.57 -16.33
C ALA A 69 1.64 -10.32 -15.05
N CYS A 70 1.03 -11.48 -14.80
CA CYS A 70 1.57 -12.42 -13.83
C CYS A 70 2.95 -12.94 -14.29
N PRO A 71 3.98 -12.91 -13.44
CA PRO A 71 5.32 -13.38 -13.82
C PRO A 71 5.41 -14.89 -14.07
N ILE A 72 4.40 -15.66 -13.65
CA ILE A 72 4.40 -17.12 -13.77
C ILE A 72 3.48 -17.61 -14.88
N CYS A 73 2.21 -17.17 -14.92
CA CYS A 73 1.24 -17.60 -15.93
C CYS A 73 1.05 -16.62 -17.09
N GLY A 74 1.61 -15.42 -17.02
CA GLY A 74 1.48 -14.40 -18.06
C GLY A 74 0.13 -13.67 -18.11
N GLU A 75 -0.85 -14.01 -17.27
CA GLU A 75 -2.17 -13.36 -17.28
C GLU A 75 -2.08 -11.84 -17.04
N GLN A 76 -2.57 -11.04 -17.98
CA GLN A 76 -2.65 -9.58 -17.90
C GLN A 76 -4.00 -9.12 -17.37
N ARG A 77 -4.22 -9.31 -16.06
CA ARG A 77 -5.46 -8.92 -15.37
C ARG A 77 -5.23 -8.02 -14.16
N PHE A 78 -3.98 -7.68 -13.87
CA PHE A 78 -3.59 -7.02 -12.64
C PHE A 78 -3.29 -5.55 -12.87
N ARG A 79 -3.69 -4.71 -11.89
CA ARG A 79 -3.38 -3.27 -11.87
C ARG A 79 -2.04 -2.96 -11.21
N SER A 80 -1.41 -3.94 -10.55
CA SER A 80 -0.13 -3.80 -9.85
C SER A 80 0.60 -5.15 -9.75
N GLY A 81 1.92 -5.11 -9.57
CA GLY A 81 2.73 -6.32 -9.36
C GLY A 81 2.36 -7.08 -8.08
N ALA A 82 2.01 -6.35 -7.01
CA ALA A 82 1.53 -6.95 -5.76
C ALA A 82 0.28 -7.81 -5.98
N ASN A 83 -0.66 -7.32 -6.80
CA ASN A 83 -1.90 -8.06 -7.10
C ASN A 83 -1.62 -9.30 -7.96
N ALA A 84 -0.67 -9.20 -8.89
CA ALA A 84 -0.25 -10.32 -9.73
C ALA A 84 0.41 -11.44 -8.91
N VAL A 85 1.28 -11.06 -7.96
CA VAL A 85 1.93 -11.99 -7.04
C VAL A 85 0.93 -12.58 -6.04
N GLN A 86 0.02 -11.77 -5.49
CA GLN A 86 -1.03 -12.26 -4.59
C GLN A 86 -1.93 -13.31 -5.27
N HIS A 87 -2.22 -13.15 -6.57
CA HIS A 87 -2.95 -14.16 -7.35
C HIS A 87 -2.20 -15.50 -7.41
N VAL A 88 -0.88 -15.48 -7.50
CA VAL A 88 -0.04 -16.69 -7.45
C VAL A 88 -0.06 -17.30 -6.05
N GLU A 89 0.18 -16.50 -5.01
CA GLU A 89 0.24 -16.96 -3.61
C GLU A 89 -1.11 -17.50 -3.10
N SER A 90 -2.22 -16.97 -3.59
CA SER A 90 -3.56 -17.43 -3.21
C SER A 90 -3.99 -18.72 -3.91
N GLY A 91 -3.21 -19.26 -4.85
CA GLY A 91 -3.48 -20.52 -5.54
C GLY A 91 -4.54 -20.43 -6.64
N TYR A 92 -5.01 -19.23 -6.98
CA TYR A 92 -5.95 -19.00 -8.10
C TYR A 92 -5.23 -18.91 -9.46
N CYS A 93 -3.91 -19.07 -9.48
CA CYS A 93 -3.13 -19.13 -10.70
C CYS A 93 -3.27 -20.51 -11.35
N THR A 94 -4.00 -20.57 -12.46
CA THR A 94 -4.20 -21.76 -13.28
C THR A 94 -2.90 -22.32 -13.85
N GLY A 95 -1.86 -21.49 -13.97
CA GLY A 95 -0.51 -21.88 -14.38
C GLY A 95 0.39 -22.40 -13.26
N CYS A 96 -0.02 -22.32 -11.99
CA CYS A 96 0.75 -22.80 -10.85
C CYS A 96 0.09 -24.05 -10.26
N ARG A 97 0.80 -25.19 -10.21
CA ARG A 97 0.32 -26.41 -9.54
C ARG A 97 0.34 -26.23 -8.01
N GLY A 98 -0.71 -25.60 -7.48
CA GLY A 98 -1.02 -25.57 -6.05
C GLY A 98 -0.30 -24.49 -5.22
N GLN A 99 -0.92 -24.14 -4.08
CA GLN A 99 -0.47 -23.10 -3.15
C GLN A 99 0.93 -23.36 -2.57
N ASP A 100 1.31 -24.63 -2.38
CA ASP A 100 2.60 -25.00 -1.78
C ASP A 100 3.79 -24.70 -2.71
N ASN A 101 3.60 -24.78 -4.02
CA ASN A 101 4.64 -24.51 -5.01
C ASN A 101 4.71 -23.02 -5.39
N ALA A 102 3.64 -22.25 -5.15
CA ALA A 102 3.59 -20.82 -5.46
C ALA A 102 4.68 -20.02 -4.73
N ARG A 103 4.91 -20.31 -3.44
CA ARG A 103 5.95 -19.66 -2.63
C ARG A 103 7.35 -19.94 -3.19
N GLN A 104 7.60 -21.17 -3.64
CA GLN A 104 8.88 -21.56 -4.22
C GLN A 104 9.11 -20.95 -5.60
N GLN A 105 8.10 -20.95 -6.46
CA GLN A 105 8.19 -20.36 -7.80
C GLN A 105 8.47 -18.84 -7.76
N ILE A 106 7.86 -18.12 -6.82
CA ILE A 106 8.12 -16.68 -6.64
C ILE A 106 9.54 -16.45 -6.12
N TYR A 107 10.02 -17.28 -5.19
CA TYR A 107 11.38 -17.17 -4.66
C TYR A 107 12.43 -17.48 -5.73
N GLU A 108 12.25 -18.55 -6.52
CA GLU A 108 13.12 -18.85 -7.67
C GLU A 108 13.10 -17.75 -8.73
N PHE A 109 11.93 -17.19 -9.02
CA PHE A 109 11.80 -16.06 -9.92
C PHE A 109 12.58 -14.83 -9.42
N ALA A 110 12.46 -14.52 -8.12
CA ALA A 110 13.19 -13.43 -7.49
C ALA A 110 14.72 -13.67 -7.51
N LEU A 111 15.16 -14.93 -7.42
CA LEU A 111 16.56 -15.31 -7.58
C LEU A 111 17.06 -15.15 -9.03
N ARG A 112 16.23 -15.44 -10.03
CA ARG A 112 16.61 -15.31 -11.46
C ARG A 112 16.63 -13.87 -11.96
N GLN A 113 15.79 -12.99 -11.40
CA GLN A 113 15.77 -11.58 -11.77
C GLN A 113 16.77 -10.76 -10.96
N SER A 114 17.81 -10.24 -11.61
CA SER A 114 18.84 -9.40 -10.99
C SER A 114 18.27 -8.16 -10.27
N GLY A 115 17.16 -7.61 -10.77
CA GLY A 115 16.44 -6.51 -10.14
C GLY A 115 15.68 -6.88 -8.87
N MET A 116 15.45 -8.17 -8.60
CA MET A 116 14.70 -8.66 -7.44
C MET A 116 15.59 -9.29 -6.37
N GLN A 117 16.76 -9.82 -6.76
CA GLN A 117 17.78 -10.32 -5.82
C GLN A 117 18.12 -9.33 -4.72
N GLN A 118 18.02 -8.02 -5.01
CA GLN A 118 18.30 -6.97 -4.05
C GLN A 118 17.36 -7.00 -2.83
N PHE A 119 16.16 -7.54 -2.97
CA PHE A 119 15.16 -7.62 -1.90
C PHE A 119 15.20 -8.96 -1.15
N LEU A 120 16.10 -9.88 -1.52
CA LEU A 120 16.22 -11.17 -0.83
C LEU A 120 17.11 -11.04 0.41
N THR A 121 16.69 -11.63 1.51
CA THR A 121 17.55 -11.78 2.69
C THR A 121 18.65 -12.79 2.37
N GLY A 122 19.88 -12.31 2.18
CA GLY A 122 21.04 -13.16 1.99
C GLY A 122 21.39 -13.90 3.28
N THR A 123 20.76 -15.05 3.52
CA THR A 123 21.28 -16.22 4.26
C THR A 123 20.15 -17.22 4.51
N PRO A 124 20.33 -18.51 4.17
CA PRO A 124 19.47 -19.57 4.70
C PRO A 124 19.81 -19.74 6.19
N MET A 125 19.10 -19.03 7.07
CA MET A 125 19.18 -19.25 8.51
C MET A 125 18.39 -20.52 8.84
N LEU A 126 19.11 -21.56 9.28
CA LEU A 126 18.52 -22.77 9.83
C LEU A 126 17.75 -22.42 11.11
N THR A 127 16.44 -22.64 11.12
CA THR A 127 15.68 -22.72 12.37
C THR A 127 15.07 -24.10 12.49
N ASN A 128 15.61 -24.88 13.43
CA ASN A 128 15.10 -26.13 13.99
C ASN A 128 14.32 -27.08 13.08
N GLY A 129 15.06 -28.06 12.53
CA GLY A 129 14.56 -29.45 12.42
C GLY A 129 13.63 -29.80 11.26
N GLY A 130 13.63 -29.05 10.15
CA GLY A 130 12.90 -29.42 8.93
C GLY A 130 13.84 -29.73 7.76
N HIS A 131 13.52 -30.77 6.99
CA HIS A 131 14.29 -31.32 5.87
C HIS A 131 14.70 -30.29 4.78
N TYR A 132 15.71 -30.69 4.01
CA TYR A 132 16.58 -30.02 3.03
C TYR A 132 15.99 -29.14 1.88
N ASP A 133 14.89 -28.40 2.07
CA ASP A 133 14.21 -27.64 0.98
C ASP A 133 13.90 -26.14 1.30
N SER A 134 14.69 -25.49 2.16
CA SER A 134 14.23 -24.36 3.00
C SER A 134 14.31 -22.93 2.40
N ILE A 135 13.17 -22.36 2.01
CA ILE A 135 12.99 -20.91 1.82
C ILE A 135 12.90 -20.23 3.20
N PRO A 136 13.62 -19.11 3.46
CA PRO A 136 13.51 -18.38 4.73
C PRO A 136 12.06 -18.03 5.09
N ASP A 137 11.72 -17.97 6.38
CA ASP A 137 10.34 -17.63 6.78
C ASP A 137 9.98 -16.18 6.38
N PHE A 138 10.96 -15.26 6.39
CA PHE A 138 10.85 -13.88 5.88
C PHE A 138 11.89 -13.58 4.80
N PRO A 139 11.73 -14.11 3.58
CA PRO A 139 12.76 -14.05 2.55
C PRO A 139 12.89 -12.68 1.88
N TYR A 140 11.93 -11.78 2.09
CA TYR A 140 11.84 -10.50 1.37
C TYR A 140 12.06 -9.32 2.32
N GLN A 141 13.15 -8.57 2.14
CA GLN A 141 13.50 -7.41 2.97
C GLN A 141 13.44 -6.10 2.18
N CYS A 142 12.77 -5.11 2.75
CA CYS A 142 12.77 -3.75 2.24
C CYS A 142 14.13 -3.08 2.48
N ARG A 143 14.80 -2.57 1.45
CA ARG A 143 16.10 -1.89 1.59
C ARG A 143 16.04 -0.52 2.24
N GLU A 144 14.87 0.13 2.25
CA GLU A 144 14.72 1.49 2.76
C GLU A 144 14.44 1.52 4.25
N CYS A 145 13.77 0.50 4.78
CA CYS A 145 13.43 0.42 6.21
C CYS A 145 13.83 -0.89 6.88
N ALA A 146 14.55 -1.76 6.18
CA ALA A 146 15.03 -3.08 6.64
C ALA A 146 13.94 -4.05 7.13
N LYS A 147 12.65 -3.75 6.92
CA LYS A 147 11.54 -4.64 7.30
C LYS A 147 11.51 -5.89 6.43
N SER A 148 11.37 -7.05 7.07
CA SER A 148 11.28 -8.35 6.41
C SER A 148 9.82 -8.84 6.34
N PHE A 149 9.49 -9.51 5.24
CA PHE A 149 8.16 -9.97 4.91
C PHE A 149 8.20 -11.43 4.47
N ARG A 150 7.13 -12.16 4.80
CA ARG A 150 6.98 -13.59 4.50
C ARG A 150 6.59 -13.84 3.05
N GLN A 151 5.87 -12.89 2.47
CA GLN A 151 5.33 -12.94 1.11
C GLN A 151 5.82 -11.76 0.29
N MET A 152 6.00 -11.96 -1.01
CA MET A 152 6.49 -10.92 -1.91
C MET A 152 5.41 -9.85 -2.13
N SER A 153 4.14 -10.26 -2.18
CA SER A 153 3.00 -9.33 -2.28
C SER A 153 3.01 -8.30 -1.15
N GLN A 154 3.34 -8.72 0.07
CA GLN A 154 3.42 -7.87 1.26
C GLN A 154 4.56 -6.84 1.14
N LEU A 155 5.74 -7.25 0.66
CA LEU A 155 6.86 -6.33 0.42
C LEU A 155 6.48 -5.29 -0.65
N LEU A 156 5.91 -5.73 -1.77
CA LEU A 156 5.55 -4.85 -2.89
C LEU A 156 4.47 -3.84 -2.46
N GLN A 157 3.45 -4.28 -1.72
CA GLN A 157 2.44 -3.38 -1.17
C GLN A 157 3.04 -2.40 -0.16
N HIS A 158 3.97 -2.86 0.68
CA HIS A 158 4.67 -2.00 1.62
C HIS A 158 5.48 -0.90 0.91
N GLN A 159 6.21 -1.24 -0.15
CA GLN A 159 6.96 -0.26 -0.94
C GLN A 159 6.06 0.76 -1.65
N ASP A 160 4.95 0.31 -2.21
CA ASP A 160 3.98 1.18 -2.87
C ASP A 160 3.34 2.16 -1.87
N GLN A 161 2.90 1.68 -0.71
CA GLN A 161 2.19 2.49 0.28
C GLN A 161 3.08 3.36 1.17
N LYS A 162 4.28 2.90 1.54
CA LYS A 162 5.14 3.58 2.52
C LYS A 162 6.33 4.31 1.90
N HIS A 163 6.76 3.89 0.73
CA HIS A 163 7.90 4.48 0.04
C HIS A 163 7.54 5.12 -1.30
N ASN A 164 6.25 5.05 -1.71
CA ASN A 164 5.75 5.53 -3.01
C ASN A 164 6.61 5.01 -4.19
N ARG A 165 7.21 3.83 -4.01
CA ARG A 165 8.03 3.19 -5.03
C ARG A 165 7.11 2.39 -5.93
N TYR A 166 6.76 3.01 -7.05
CA TYR A 166 6.20 2.28 -8.17
C TYR A 166 7.26 1.32 -8.68
N THR A 167 7.11 0.03 -8.38
CA THR A 167 7.90 -1.05 -8.98
C THR A 167 7.50 -1.23 -10.44
N HIS A 168 7.63 -0.17 -11.24
CA HIS A 168 7.74 -0.27 -12.70
C HIS A 168 9.13 -0.82 -13.01
N ARG A 169 9.30 -2.13 -12.90
CA ARG A 169 10.33 -2.93 -13.58
C ARG A 169 10.15 -4.40 -13.21
N ILE A 170 9.05 -4.97 -13.68
CA ILE A 170 9.10 -6.33 -14.23
C ILE A 170 8.75 -6.13 -15.71
N GLY A 171 9.75 -5.71 -16.47
CA GLY A 171 9.63 -5.42 -17.90
C GLY A 171 10.92 -5.86 -18.55
N TYR A 172 10.79 -7.02 -19.23
CA TYR A 172 11.68 -7.66 -20.21
C TYR A 172 13.13 -7.92 -19.80
#